data_AF-A0A7S0VYW9-F1
#
_entry.id   AF-A0A7S0VYW9-F1
#
_cell.length_a   1.000
_cell.length_b   1.000
_cell.length_c   1.000
_cell.angle_alpha   90.00
_cell.angle_beta   90.00
_cell.angle_gamma   90.00
#
_symmetry.space_group_name_H-M   'P 1'
#
loop_
_entity.id
_entity.type
_entity.pdbx_description
1 polymer ?
#
loop_
_entity_poly.entity_id
_entity_poly.type
_entity_poly.pdbx_seq_one_letter_code
_entity_poly.pdbx_strand_id
1 'polypeptide(L)'
;GAGGDGAYTEKQRVALEASRASQGFAKLLPARERLPAFGMRREIVDVVRASSVVVVAGATGCGKTTQVPQFIYDDAIERGEGCNVVCTQPRRISATAVAQRVADER
;
A
#
# COMPACT_ATOMS: atom_id res chain seq x y z
N GLY A 1 6.18 5.79 -28.31
CA GLY A 1 6.10 4.53 -27.55
C GLY A 1 5.14 4.73 -26.42
N ALA A 2 3.94 4.15 -26.50
CA ALA A 2 2.85 4.34 -25.51
C ALA A 2 2.11 3.03 -25.18
N GLY A 3 2.55 1.88 -25.74
CA GLY A 3 1.86 0.60 -25.57
C GLY A 3 2.29 -0.21 -24.34
N GLY A 4 3.42 0.13 -23.70
CA GLY A 4 3.97 -0.62 -22.56
C GLY A 4 3.34 -0.25 -21.22
N ASP A 5 3.15 1.06 -20.99
CA ASP A 5 2.70 1.57 -19.68
C ASP A 5 1.23 1.27 -19.40
N GLY A 6 0.38 1.30 -20.44
CA GLY A 6 -1.03 0.93 -20.31
C GLY A 6 -1.23 -0.55 -19.98
N ALA A 7 -0.48 -1.44 -20.63
CA ALA A 7 -0.56 -2.87 -20.36
C ALA A 7 -0.03 -3.25 -18.97
N TYR A 8 1.02 -2.56 -18.51
CA TYR A 8 1.56 -2.76 -17.16
C TYR A 8 0.57 -2.30 -16.08
N THR A 9 0.00 -1.11 -16.25
CA THR A 9 -1.01 -0.55 -15.34
C THR A 9 -2.25 -1.44 -15.24
N GLU A 10 -2.72 -1.97 -16.38
CA GLU A 10 -3.86 -2.89 -16.39
C GLU A 10 -3.58 -4.19 -15.63
N LYS A 11 -2.36 -4.75 -15.75
CA LYS A 11 -1.96 -5.91 -14.95
C LYS A 11 -1.99 -5.60 -13.46
N GLN A 12 -1.53 -4.41 -13.05
CA GLN A 12 -1.56 -3.99 -11.65
C GLN A 12 -2.98 -3.81 -11.12
N ARG A 13 -3.89 -3.27 -11.95
CA ARG A 13 -5.33 -3.14 -11.62
C ARG A 13 -5.99 -4.50 -11.40
N VAL A 14 -5.82 -5.43 -12.34
CA VAL A 14 -6.36 -6.80 -12.22
C VAL A 14 -5.80 -7.51 -10.98
N ALA A 15 -4.51 -7.36 -10.70
CA ALA A 15 -3.90 -7.94 -9.50
C ALA A 15 -4.46 -7.34 -8.20
N LEU A 16 -4.70 -6.03 -8.16
CA LEU A 16 -5.31 -5.37 -7.01
C LEU A 16 -6.74 -5.84 -6.77
N GLU A 17 -7.54 -5.97 -7.82
CA GLU A 17 -8.91 -6.48 -7.74
C GLU A 17 -8.95 -7.93 -7.25
N ALA A 18 -8.09 -8.79 -7.79
CA ALA A 18 -7.97 -10.18 -7.36
C ALA A 18 -7.55 -10.30 -5.88
N SER A 19 -6.61 -9.47 -5.43
CA SER A 19 -6.19 -9.40 -4.03
C SER A 19 -7.35 -8.97 -3.12
N ARG A 20 -8.09 -7.93 -3.47
CA ARG A 20 -9.24 -7.46 -2.66
C ARG A 20 -10.39 -8.45 -2.60
N ALA A 21 -10.54 -9.28 -3.63
CA ALA A 21 -11.53 -10.36 -3.66
C ALA A 21 -11.09 -11.60 -2.87
N SER A 22 -9.85 -11.64 -2.37
CA SER A 22 -9.32 -12.81 -1.65
C SER A 22 -9.94 -12.95 -0.25
N GLN A 23 -10.09 -14.20 0.20
CA GLN A 23 -10.54 -14.49 1.56
C GLN A 23 -9.56 -13.96 2.62
N GLY A 24 -8.26 -13.91 2.30
CA GLY A 24 -7.21 -13.38 3.18
C GLY A 24 -7.41 -11.89 3.45
N PHE A 25 -7.63 -11.11 2.38
CA PHE A 25 -7.95 -9.69 2.47
C PHE A 25 -9.20 -9.44 3.32
N ALA A 26 -10.31 -10.14 3.01
CA ALA A 26 -11.57 -9.98 3.74
C ALA A 26 -11.43 -10.31 5.23
N LYS A 27 -10.67 -11.36 5.57
CA LYS A 27 -10.42 -11.78 6.95
C LYS A 27 -9.61 -10.75 7.76
N LEU A 28 -8.66 -10.07 7.12
CA LEU A 28 -7.76 -9.12 7.79
C LEU A 28 -8.23 -7.67 7.73
N LEU A 29 -9.18 -7.33 6.84
CA LEU A 29 -9.70 -5.97 6.70
C LEU A 29 -10.16 -5.35 8.03
N PRO A 30 -10.93 -6.03 8.91
CA PRO A 30 -11.34 -5.44 10.18
C PRO A 30 -10.18 -5.10 11.11
N ALA A 31 -9.07 -5.86 11.05
CA ALA A 31 -7.88 -5.57 11.84
C ALA A 31 -7.11 -4.36 11.28
N ARG A 32 -7.10 -4.20 9.95
CA ARG A 32 -6.49 -3.05 9.27
C ARG A 32 -7.26 -1.76 9.57
N GLU A 33 -8.59 -1.80 9.52
CA GLU A 33 -9.47 -0.66 9.81
C GLU A 33 -9.32 -0.10 11.23
N ARG A 34 -8.92 -0.95 12.20
CA ARG A 34 -8.67 -0.53 13.58
C ARG A 34 -7.34 0.18 13.79
N LEU A 35 -6.41 0.13 12.82
CA LEU A 35 -5.12 0.79 12.95
C LEU A 35 -5.28 2.31 12.78
N PRO A 36 -4.63 3.13 13.62
CA PRO A 36 -4.70 4.59 13.48
C PRO A 36 -4.30 5.10 12.09
N ALA A 37 -3.33 4.47 11.43
CA ALA A 37 -2.93 4.84 10.07
C ALA A 37 -4.07 4.69 9.06
N PHE A 38 -5.01 3.75 9.24
CA PHE A 38 -6.14 3.57 8.35
C PHE A 38 -7.09 4.76 8.36
N GLY A 39 -7.36 5.32 9.54
CA GLY A 39 -8.16 6.55 9.68
C GLY A 39 -7.55 7.75 8.95
N MET A 40 -6.23 7.76 8.76
CA MET A 40 -5.49 8.82 8.06
C MET A 40 -5.23 8.51 6.58
N ARG A 41 -5.77 7.41 6.03
CA ARG A 41 -5.46 6.94 4.66
C ARG A 41 -5.57 8.05 3.61
N ARG A 42 -6.69 8.80 3.61
CA ARG A 42 -6.95 9.86 2.62
C ARG A 42 -5.95 10.99 2.74
N GLU A 43 -5.75 11.51 3.95
CA GLU A 43 -4.81 12.60 4.22
C GLU A 43 -3.38 12.23 3.79
N ILE A 44 -2.92 11.02 4.15
CA ILE A 44 -1.58 10.52 3.78
C ILE A 44 -1.41 10.53 2.26
N VAL A 45 -2.39 9.96 1.54
CA VAL A 45 -2.35 9.87 0.08
C VAL A 45 -2.38 11.26 -0.57
N ASP A 46 -3.23 12.15 -0.09
CA ASP A 46 -3.37 13.51 -0.64
C ASP A 46 -2.08 14.31 -0.46
N VAL A 47 -1.44 14.22 0.72
CA VAL A 47 -0.17 14.91 1.01
C VAL A 47 0.98 14.32 0.18
N VAL A 48 1.04 12.99 0.02
CA VAL A 48 2.04 12.31 -0.83
C VAL A 48 1.90 12.73 -2.29
N ARG A 49 0.67 12.90 -2.79
CA ARG A 49 0.46 13.39 -4.17
C ARG A 49 0.86 14.85 -4.35
N ALA A 50 0.63 15.68 -3.33
CA ALA A 50 0.91 17.11 -3.39
C ALA A 50 2.38 17.47 -3.17
N SER A 51 3.19 16.55 -2.62
CA SER A 51 4.55 16.86 -2.13
C SER A 51 5.56 15.80 -2.56
N SER A 52 6.72 16.22 -3.07
CA SER A 52 7.81 15.29 -3.43
C SER A 52 8.45 14.60 -2.23
N VAL A 53 8.34 15.20 -1.04
CA VAL A 53 8.87 14.66 0.22
C VAL A 53 7.83 14.83 1.32
N VAL A 54 7.53 13.74 2.03
CA VAL A 54 6.57 13.71 3.13
C VAL A 54 7.19 13.00 4.32
N VAL A 55 7.00 13.57 5.52
CA VAL A 55 7.37 12.92 6.79
C VAL A 55 6.13 12.37 7.44
N VAL A 56 6.03 11.05 7.53
CA VAL A 56 4.92 10.36 8.22
C VAL A 56 5.36 9.95 9.62
N ALA A 57 4.91 10.68 10.63
CA ALA A 57 5.17 10.38 12.04
C ALA A 57 3.96 9.72 12.71
N GLY A 58 4.21 8.90 13.73
CA GLY A 58 3.15 8.29 14.52
C GLY A 58 3.69 7.28 15.53
N ALA A 59 2.89 6.92 16.52
CA ALA A 59 3.29 5.99 17.58
C ALA A 59 3.70 4.59 17.05
N THR A 60 4.46 3.84 17.86
CA THR A 60 4.73 2.41 17.58
C THR A 60 3.42 1.64 17.49
N GLY A 61 3.31 0.72 16.53
CA GLY A 61 2.11 -0.08 16.33
C GLY A 61 0.96 0.63 15.61
N CYS A 62 1.08 1.90 15.23
CA CYS A 62 -0.01 2.61 14.56
C CYS A 62 -0.28 2.17 13.10
N GLY A 63 0.57 1.30 12.54
CA GLY A 63 0.38 0.72 11.20
C GLY A 63 1.19 1.33 10.06
N LYS A 64 2.09 2.30 10.31
CA LYS A 64 2.88 2.98 9.25
C LYS A 64 3.54 2.02 8.25
N THR A 65 4.36 1.11 8.76
CA THR A 65 5.21 0.23 7.95
C THR A 65 4.43 -0.75 7.07
N THR A 66 3.27 -1.22 7.53
CA THR A 66 2.45 -2.17 6.77
C THR A 66 1.39 -1.48 5.92
N GLN A 67 0.82 -0.35 6.36
CA GLN A 67 -0.35 0.26 5.72
C GLN A 67 -0.03 1.39 4.74
N VAL A 68 0.93 2.29 5.07
CA VAL A 68 1.21 3.47 4.22
C VAL A 68 1.62 3.10 2.79
N PRO A 69 2.54 2.14 2.57
CA PRO A 69 2.90 1.72 1.21
C PRO A 69 1.70 1.16 0.43
N GLN A 70 0.82 0.44 1.12
CA GLN A 70 -0.38 -0.13 0.54
C GLN A 70 -1.38 0.95 0.12
N PHE A 71 -1.53 2.02 0.92
CA PHE A 71 -2.41 3.13 0.59
C PHE A 71 -1.97 3.88 -0.65
N ILE A 72 -0.67 4.17 -0.76
CA ILE A 72 -0.07 4.86 -1.92
C ILE A 72 -0.22 4.02 -3.19
N TYR A 73 0.08 2.71 -3.10
CA TYR A 73 -0.06 1.80 -4.22
C TYR A 73 -1.52 1.70 -4.68
N ASP A 74 -2.44 1.41 -3.76
CA ASP A 74 -3.86 1.22 -4.09
C ASP A 74 -4.45 2.46 -4.76
N ASP A 75 -4.17 3.65 -4.22
CA ASP A 75 -4.69 4.90 -4.74
C ASP A 75 -4.13 5.25 -6.14
N ALA A 76 -2.84 4.98 -6.41
CA ALA A 76 -2.29 5.16 -7.75
C ALA A 76 -2.96 4.22 -8.77
N ILE A 77 -3.11 2.94 -8.43
CA ILE A 77 -3.78 1.97 -9.31
C ILE A 77 -5.27 2.33 -9.51
N GLU A 78 -5.97 2.78 -8.47
CA GLU A 78 -7.37 3.24 -8.53
C GLU A 78 -7.56 4.43 -9.49
N ARG A 79 -6.54 5.27 -9.68
CA ARG A 79 -6.53 6.35 -10.66
C ARG A 79 -6.10 5.93 -12.07
N GLY A 80 -5.75 4.66 -12.28
CA GLY A 80 -5.22 4.19 -13.55
C GLY A 80 -3.78 4.65 -13.81
N GLU A 81 -2.99 4.84 -12.75
CA GLU A 81 -1.56 5.14 -12.82
C GLU A 81 -0.75 3.92 -12.41
N GLY A 82 0.26 3.55 -13.20
CA GLY A 82 1.20 2.50 -12.81
C GLY A 82 2.07 2.95 -11.63
N CYS A 83 2.33 2.07 -10.66
CA CYS A 83 3.03 2.44 -9.42
C CYS A 83 4.05 1.39 -8.98
N ASN A 84 5.23 1.85 -8.55
CA ASN A 84 6.24 1.02 -7.88
C ASN A 84 6.59 1.63 -6.53
N VAL A 85 6.40 0.88 -5.45
CA VAL A 85 6.69 1.33 -4.09
C VAL A 85 7.85 0.53 -3.51
N VAL A 86 8.90 1.23 -3.11
CA VAL A 86 10.07 0.62 -2.46
C VAL A 86 10.11 1.04 -0.99
N CYS A 87 10.11 0.06 -0.09
CA CYS A 87 10.23 0.28 1.33
C CYS A 87 11.54 -0.29 1.84
N THR A 88 12.37 0.55 2.46
CA THR A 88 13.61 0.09 3.11
C THR A 88 13.33 -0.29 4.56
N GLN A 89 14.09 -1.25 5.08
CA GLN A 89 14.07 -1.65 6.49
C GLN A 89 15.51 -1.74 7.01
N PRO A 90 15.79 -1.28 8.24
CA PRO A 90 17.15 -1.24 8.76
C PRO A 90 17.72 -2.63 9.06
N ARG A 91 16.87 -3.66 9.14
CA ARG A 91 17.26 -5.04 9.44
C ARG A 91 16.63 -5.99 8.43
N ARG A 92 17.41 -6.97 7.96
CA ARG A 92 16.96 -8.00 7.00
C ARG A 92 15.72 -8.76 7.48
N ILE A 93 15.72 -9.18 8.75
CA ILE A 93 14.58 -9.90 9.34
C ILE A 93 13.30 -9.05 9.34
N SER A 94 13.40 -7.74 9.55
CA SER A 94 12.27 -6.82 9.47
C SER A 94 11.75 -6.67 8.04
N ALA A 95 12.64 -6.62 7.04
CA ALA A 95 12.24 -6.59 5.63
C ALA A 95 11.41 -7.82 5.26
N THR A 96 11.90 -9.02 5.59
CA THR A 96 11.19 -10.28 5.31
C THR A 96 9.87 -10.38 6.07
N ALA A 97 9.85 -10.05 7.37
CA ALA A 97 8.64 -10.14 8.18
C ALA A 97 7.54 -9.15 7.73
N VAL A 98 7.92 -7.91 7.38
CA VAL A 98 6.97 -6.92 6.86
C VAL A 98 6.44 -7.34 5.49
N ALA A 99 7.30 -7.82 4.59
CA ALA A 99 6.88 -8.29 3.28
C ALA A 99 5.88 -9.45 3.38
N GLN A 100 6.15 -10.43 4.23
CA GLN A 100 5.21 -11.54 4.47
C GLN A 100 3.89 -11.03 5.04
N ARG A 101 3.94 -10.13 6.03
CA ARG A 101 2.73 -9.55 6.63
C ARG A 101 1.88 -8.79 5.61
N VAL A 102 2.49 -8.02 4.73
CA VAL A 102 1.78 -7.29 3.67
C VAL A 102 1.21 -8.26 2.63
N ALA A 103 1.92 -9.35 2.32
CA ALA A 103 1.41 -10.39 1.43
C ALA A 103 0.19 -11.11 2.05
N ASP A 104 0.22 -11.43 3.34
CA ASP A 104 -0.91 -12.07 4.03
C ASP A 104 -2.15 -11.16 4.09
N GLU A 105 -1.95 -9.83 4.16
CA GLU A 105 -3.00 -8.80 4.15
C GLU A 105 -3.67 -8.59 2.77
N ARG A 106 -3.26 -9.34 1.74
CA ARG A 106 -3.65 -9.17 0.33
C ARG A 106 -4.05 -10.48 -0.34
#